data_AF-A0A957LY84-F1
#
_entry.id   AF-A0A957LY84-F1
#
_cell.length_a   1.000
_cell.length_b   1.000
_cell.length_c   1.000
_cell.angle_alpha   90.00
_cell.angle_beta   90.00
_cell.angle_gamma   90.00
#
_symmetry.space_group_name_H-M   'P 1'
#
loop_
_entity.id
_entity.type
_entity.pdbx_description
1 polymer ?
#
loop_
_entity_poly.entity_id
_entity_poly.type
_entity_poly.pdbx_seq_one_letter_code
_entity_poly.pdbx_strand_id
1 'polypeptide(L)'
;MTHTHDVSLPAWPDDLEAPAPEFVAGQLAAFWTTLARLPDLLDRDERLLAADLLHDLRAVVIDLMLALNGIRRPPETVNLNRYLSANQRAALERTLTAPSPAGESWIGQAVALTVIYRWYAPQLVAHFDLGYPQAQEDAAWARLRAGIFEWPAAITSDDTPRS
;
A
#
# COMPACT_ATOMS: atom_id res chain seq x y z
N MET A 1 -27.80 41.57 -11.09
CA MET A 1 -26.51 41.06 -11.59
C MET A 1 -25.96 40.11 -10.54
N THR A 2 -26.31 38.84 -10.63
CA THR A 2 -25.83 37.79 -9.73
C THR A 2 -24.51 37.26 -10.30
N HIS A 3 -23.40 37.58 -9.64
CA HIS A 3 -22.13 36.92 -9.91
C HIS A 3 -22.18 35.52 -9.31
N THR A 4 -22.46 34.53 -10.16
CA THR A 4 -22.14 33.14 -9.87
C THR A 4 -20.62 33.02 -9.86
N HIS A 5 -20.02 32.81 -8.69
CA HIS A 5 -18.64 32.35 -8.62
C HIS A 5 -18.61 30.93 -9.19
N ASP A 6 -18.24 30.83 -10.46
CA ASP A 6 -17.80 29.59 -11.08
C ASP A 6 -16.44 29.24 -10.46
N VAL A 7 -16.47 28.41 -9.41
CA VAL A 7 -15.25 27.83 -8.85
C VAL A 7 -14.83 26.73 -9.81
N SER A 8 -14.08 27.11 -10.85
CA SER A 8 -13.33 26.14 -11.64
C SER A 8 -12.42 25.38 -10.68
N LEU A 9 -12.74 24.11 -10.42
CA LEU A 9 -11.84 23.21 -9.72
C LEU A 9 -10.49 23.25 -10.44
N PRO A 10 -9.36 23.35 -9.72
CA PRO A 10 -8.06 23.32 -10.36
C PRO A 10 -7.96 22.04 -11.19
N ALA A 11 -7.64 22.18 -12.48
CA ALA A 11 -7.38 21.04 -13.34
C ALA A 11 -6.28 20.17 -12.71
N TRP A 12 -6.49 18.86 -12.74
CA TRP A 12 -5.48 17.91 -12.29
C TRP A 12 -4.17 18.12 -13.09
N PRO A 13 -3.00 18.00 -12.44
CA PRO A 13 -1.74 18.35 -13.10
C PRO A 13 -1.27 17.30 -14.12
N ASP A 14 -1.79 16.07 -14.03
CA ASP A 14 -1.53 14.98 -14.98
C ASP A 14 -2.84 14.55 -15.66
N ASP A 15 -2.74 13.95 -16.85
CA ASP A 15 -3.87 13.25 -17.48
C ASP A 15 -4.18 11.98 -16.69
N LEU A 16 -5.39 11.91 -16.13
CA LEU A 16 -5.81 10.82 -15.25
C LEU A 16 -6.58 9.76 -16.04
N GLU A 17 -6.19 8.50 -15.85
CA GLU A 17 -6.91 7.34 -16.34
C GLU A 17 -7.63 6.63 -15.19
N ALA A 18 -8.74 5.95 -15.49
CA ALA A 18 -9.34 5.02 -14.55
C ALA A 18 -8.52 3.71 -14.48
N PRO A 19 -8.38 3.10 -13.29
CA PRO A 19 -7.72 1.80 -13.16
C PRO A 19 -8.59 0.69 -13.77
N ALA A 20 -7.96 -0.26 -14.47
CA ALA A 20 -8.63 -1.48 -14.93
C ALA A 20 -8.78 -2.49 -13.77
N PRO A 21 -9.87 -3.29 -13.69
CA PRO A 21 -10.05 -4.30 -12.65
C PRO A 21 -8.89 -5.30 -12.57
N GLU A 22 -8.31 -5.70 -13.70
CA GLU A 22 -7.19 -6.63 -13.78
C GLU A 22 -5.91 -6.06 -13.16
N PHE A 23 -5.69 -4.75 -13.31
CA PHE A 23 -4.59 -4.05 -12.65
C PHE A 23 -4.75 -4.09 -11.14
N VAL A 24 -5.95 -3.80 -10.63
CA VAL A 24 -6.23 -3.82 -9.19
C VAL A 24 -6.07 -5.22 -8.62
N ALA A 25 -6.60 -6.25 -9.30
CA ALA A 25 -6.41 -7.64 -8.91
C ALA A 25 -4.93 -8.04 -8.88
N GLY A 26 -4.15 -7.61 -9.87
CA GLY A 26 -2.71 -7.78 -9.93
C GLY A 26 -1.99 -7.16 -8.73
N GLN A 27 -2.30 -5.90 -8.40
CA GLN A 27 -1.71 -5.20 -7.25
C GLN A 27 -2.08 -5.85 -5.91
N LEU A 28 -3.32 -6.31 -5.76
CA LEU A 28 -3.77 -7.02 -4.56
C LEU A 28 -2.94 -8.30 -4.32
N ALA A 29 -2.66 -9.08 -5.37
CA ALA A 29 -1.84 -10.29 -5.29
C ALA A 29 -0.32 -9.98 -5.17
N ALA A 30 0.14 -8.92 -5.83
CA ALA A 30 1.53 -8.49 -5.83
C ALA A 30 1.99 -8.09 -4.41
N PHE A 31 1.11 -7.44 -3.63
CA PHE A 31 1.41 -7.10 -2.23
C PHE A 31 1.91 -8.31 -1.43
N TRP A 32 1.12 -9.39 -1.41
CA TRP A 32 1.46 -10.60 -0.65
C TRP A 32 2.67 -11.33 -1.23
N THR A 33 2.76 -11.42 -2.56
CA THR A 33 3.88 -12.08 -3.23
C THR A 33 5.21 -11.37 -2.93
N THR A 34 5.21 -10.03 -2.92
CA THR A 34 6.38 -9.24 -2.56
C THR A 34 6.71 -9.38 -1.09
N LEU A 35 5.72 -9.23 -0.18
CA LEU A 35 5.94 -9.32 1.27
C LEU A 35 6.54 -10.67 1.68
N ALA A 36 6.14 -11.76 1.02
CA ALA A 36 6.62 -13.11 1.29
C ALA A 36 8.13 -13.29 1.12
N ARG A 37 8.84 -12.36 0.46
CA ARG A 37 10.30 -12.38 0.26
C ARG A 37 11.08 -11.78 1.44
N LEU A 38 10.41 -11.05 2.35
CA LEU A 38 11.05 -10.38 3.47
C LEU A 38 11.86 -11.33 4.38
N PRO A 39 11.36 -12.52 4.79
CA PRO A 39 12.11 -13.41 5.68
C PRO A 39 13.49 -13.79 5.13
N ASP A 40 13.55 -14.17 3.85
CA ASP A 40 14.80 -14.56 3.19
C ASP A 40 15.81 -13.41 3.11
N LEU A 41 15.34 -12.16 3.02
CA LEU A 41 16.22 -10.99 3.01
C LEU A 41 16.77 -10.69 4.40
N LEU A 42 15.96 -10.83 5.44
CA LEU A 42 16.39 -10.64 6.82
C LEU A 42 17.37 -11.72 7.26
N ASP A 43 17.12 -12.99 6.90
CA ASP A 43 18.02 -14.12 7.20
C ASP A 43 19.42 -13.93 6.58
N ARG A 44 19.48 -13.35 5.38
CA ARG A 44 20.73 -13.06 4.66
C ARG A 44 21.36 -11.71 5.01
N ASP A 45 20.80 -10.96 5.96
CA ASP A 45 21.20 -9.58 6.29
C ASP A 45 21.24 -8.63 5.07
N GLU A 46 20.37 -8.87 4.07
CA GLU A 46 20.28 -8.12 2.81
C GLU A 46 19.50 -6.81 2.99
N ARG A 47 20.05 -5.90 3.80
CA ARG A 47 19.34 -4.68 4.26
C ARG A 47 18.92 -3.74 3.13
N LEU A 48 19.74 -3.61 2.09
CA LEU A 48 19.43 -2.75 0.95
C LEU A 48 18.25 -3.31 0.15
N LEU A 49 18.26 -4.63 -0.10
CA LEU A 49 17.15 -5.30 -0.76
C LEU A 49 15.88 -5.33 0.09
N ALA A 50 16.01 -5.36 1.43
CA ALA A 50 14.86 -5.20 2.33
C ALA A 50 14.26 -3.79 2.24
N ALA A 51 15.10 -2.75 2.11
CA ALA A 51 14.64 -1.38 1.90
C ALA A 51 13.92 -1.22 0.55
N ASP A 52 14.49 -1.78 -0.53
CA ASP A 52 13.85 -1.80 -1.86
C ASP A 52 12.52 -2.55 -1.83
N LEU A 53 12.46 -3.69 -1.15
CA LEU A 53 11.21 -4.45 -1.00
C LEU A 53 10.12 -3.63 -0.30
N LEU A 54 10.45 -2.89 0.75
CA LEU A 54 9.48 -2.04 1.45
C LEU A 54 9.06 -0.84 0.61
N HIS A 55 9.96 -0.32 -0.22
CA HIS A 55 9.62 0.68 -1.24
C HIS A 55 8.60 0.11 -2.25
N ASP A 56 8.84 -1.09 -2.77
CA ASP A 56 7.94 -1.77 -3.71
C ASP A 56 6.55 -2.01 -3.09
N LEU A 57 6.50 -2.49 -1.84
CA LEU A 57 5.23 -2.65 -1.11
C LEU A 57 4.50 -1.32 -0.94
N ARG A 58 5.23 -0.22 -0.70
CA ARG A 58 4.64 1.12 -0.65
C ARG A 58 4.03 1.53 -1.97
N ALA A 59 4.74 1.28 -3.07
CA ALA A 59 4.27 1.60 -4.40
C ALA A 59 2.96 0.86 -4.71
N VAL A 60 2.88 -0.43 -4.36
CA VAL A 60 1.64 -1.22 -4.48
C VAL A 60 0.51 -0.61 -3.64
N VAL A 61 0.77 -0.27 -2.37
CA VAL A 61 -0.25 0.34 -1.51
C VAL A 61 -0.72 1.70 -2.05
N ILE A 62 0.19 2.52 -2.58
CA ILE A 62 -0.15 3.79 -3.23
C ILE A 62 -1.07 3.53 -4.42
N ASP A 63 -0.74 2.58 -5.29
CA ASP A 63 -1.57 2.26 -6.46
C ASP A 63 -2.97 1.80 -6.05
N LEU A 64 -3.09 1.00 -4.98
CA LEU A 64 -4.37 0.56 -4.42
C LEU A 64 -5.18 1.74 -3.86
N MET A 65 -4.54 2.67 -3.13
CA MET A 65 -5.21 3.89 -2.63
C MET A 65 -5.73 4.76 -3.76
N LEU A 66 -4.91 4.98 -4.80
CA LEU A 66 -5.30 5.77 -5.96
C LEU A 66 -6.39 5.08 -6.75
N ALA A 67 -6.32 3.76 -6.90
CA ALA A 67 -7.35 3.00 -7.59
C ALA A 67 -8.71 3.13 -6.90
N LEU A 68 -8.76 3.14 -5.56
CA LEU A 68 -10.00 3.38 -4.82
C LEU A 68 -10.53 4.82 -5.03
N ASN A 69 -9.64 5.78 -5.28
CA ASN A 69 -10.00 7.14 -5.69
C ASN A 69 -10.41 7.23 -7.18
N GLY A 70 -10.46 6.11 -7.91
CA GLY A 70 -10.80 6.05 -9.34
C GLY A 70 -9.66 6.45 -10.27
N ILE A 71 -8.41 6.51 -9.77
CA ILE A 71 -7.26 7.02 -10.51
C ILE A 71 -6.21 5.92 -10.66
N ARG A 72 -5.76 5.70 -11.89
CA ARG A 72 -4.51 4.99 -12.16
C ARG A 72 -3.35 5.95 -11.96
N ARG A 73 -2.35 5.53 -11.17
CA ARG A 73 -1.16 6.34 -10.94
C ARG A 73 -0.51 6.72 -12.28
N PRO A 74 -0.32 8.03 -12.58
CA PRO A 74 0.39 8.42 -13.78
C PRO A 74 1.87 7.98 -13.68
N PRO A 75 2.44 7.37 -14.73
CA PRO A 75 3.74 6.71 -14.67
C PRO A 75 4.90 7.65 -14.32
N GLU A 76 4.80 8.92 -14.70
CA GLU A 76 5.84 9.95 -14.49
C GLU A 76 5.40 11.05 -13.53
N THR A 77 4.40 10.78 -12.66
CA THR A 77 3.87 11.83 -11.79
C THR A 77 4.92 12.36 -10.82
N VAL A 78 5.11 13.68 -10.85
CA VAL A 78 5.88 14.43 -9.85
C VAL A 78 4.99 15.01 -8.74
N ASN A 79 3.68 14.73 -8.78
CA ASN A 79 2.65 15.37 -7.98
C ASN A 79 1.86 14.40 -7.07
N LEU A 80 2.43 13.25 -6.69
CA LEU A 80 1.74 12.18 -5.96
C LEU A 80 0.85 12.67 -4.78
N ASN A 81 1.36 13.60 -3.97
CA ASN A 81 0.64 14.11 -2.80
C ASN A 81 -0.69 14.79 -3.13
N ARG A 82 -0.89 15.26 -4.37
CA ARG A 82 -2.17 15.86 -4.80
C ARG A 82 -3.27 14.83 -5.01
N TYR A 83 -2.92 13.57 -5.23
CA TYR A 83 -3.88 12.49 -5.48
C TYR A 83 -4.25 11.71 -4.22
N LEU A 84 -3.62 12.04 -3.09
CA LEU A 84 -3.85 11.43 -1.80
C LEU A 84 -4.59 12.41 -0.88
N SER A 85 -5.61 11.93 -0.19
CA SER A 85 -6.20 12.66 0.93
C SER A 85 -5.18 12.84 2.06
N ALA A 86 -5.44 13.80 2.96
CA ALA A 86 -4.58 14.03 4.13
C ALA A 86 -4.40 12.76 4.98
N ASN A 87 -5.46 11.96 5.14
CA ASN A 87 -5.42 10.71 5.91
C ASN A 87 -4.61 9.62 5.20
N GLN A 88 -4.77 9.46 3.88
CA GLN A 88 -3.97 8.53 3.07
C GLN A 88 -2.49 8.88 3.15
N ARG A 89 -2.15 10.16 2.99
CA ARG A 89 -0.78 10.65 3.09
C ARG A 89 -0.20 10.38 4.48
N ALA A 90 -0.93 10.75 5.55
CA ALA A 90 -0.47 10.52 6.92
C ALA A 90 -0.28 9.03 7.24
N ALA A 91 -1.10 8.14 6.69
CA ALA A 91 -0.92 6.70 6.83
C ALA A 91 0.39 6.23 6.17
N LEU A 92 0.64 6.65 4.92
CA LEU A 92 1.87 6.32 4.19
C LEU A 92 3.12 6.92 4.86
N GLU A 93 3.07 8.17 5.31
CA GLU A 93 4.21 8.83 5.96
C GLU A 93 4.65 8.11 7.25
N ARG A 94 3.73 7.51 8.01
CA ARG A 94 4.07 6.66 9.17
C ARG A 94 4.88 5.42 8.78
N THR A 95 4.72 4.92 7.55
CA THR A 95 5.51 3.80 7.05
C THR A 95 6.93 4.20 6.62
N LEU A 96 7.23 5.51 6.54
CA LEU A 96 8.55 6.06 6.20
C LEU A 96 9.45 6.24 7.42
N THR A 97 9.11 5.66 8.57
CA THR A 97 9.90 5.80 9.81
C THR A 97 11.36 5.49 9.50
N ALA A 98 12.29 6.35 9.99
CA ALA A 98 13.70 6.31 9.62
C ALA A 98 14.22 4.86 9.68
N PRO A 99 14.65 4.28 8.54
CA PRO A 99 15.10 2.90 8.52
C PRO A 99 16.36 2.83 9.38
N SER A 100 16.19 2.31 10.59
CA SER A 100 17.33 1.75 11.31
C SER A 100 17.68 0.47 10.56
N PRO A 101 18.96 0.17 10.32
CA PRO A 101 19.35 -1.10 9.72
C PRO A 101 19.00 -2.32 10.61
N ALA A 102 18.45 -2.10 11.81
CA ALA A 102 17.96 -3.14 12.70
C ALA A 102 16.71 -3.87 12.14
N GLY A 103 16.69 -5.20 12.31
CA GLY A 103 15.61 -6.09 11.89
C GLY A 103 14.20 -5.63 12.30
N GLU A 104 14.05 -5.17 13.55
CA GLU A 104 12.80 -4.69 14.13
C GLU A 104 12.18 -3.53 13.32
N SER A 105 13.01 -2.66 12.72
CA SER A 105 12.54 -1.53 11.91
C SER A 105 11.88 -2.01 10.61
N TRP A 106 12.42 -3.06 9.99
CA TRP A 106 11.86 -3.63 8.76
C TRP A 106 10.52 -4.33 9.02
N ILE A 107 10.44 -5.09 10.11
CA ILE A 107 9.21 -5.76 10.54
C ILE A 107 8.13 -4.71 10.83
N GLY A 108 8.45 -3.67 11.61
CA GLY A 108 7.50 -2.60 11.92
C GLY A 108 6.93 -1.91 10.67
N GLN A 109 7.78 -1.61 9.68
CA GLN A 109 7.32 -1.03 8.41
C GLN A 109 6.44 -1.98 7.60
N ALA A 110 6.82 -3.26 7.50
CA ALA A 110 6.03 -4.27 6.79
C ALA A 110 4.67 -4.51 7.44
N VAL A 111 4.62 -4.52 8.78
CA VAL A 111 3.37 -4.62 9.55
C VAL A 111 2.49 -3.41 9.29
N ALA A 112 3.03 -2.19 9.36
CA ALA A 112 2.27 -0.97 9.09
C ALA A 112 1.68 -0.96 7.67
N LEU A 113 2.45 -1.40 6.66
CA LEU A 113 1.96 -1.55 5.30
C LEU A 113 0.85 -2.60 5.18
N THR A 114 0.96 -3.70 5.93
CA THR A 114 -0.05 -4.76 5.97
C THR A 114 -1.35 -4.26 6.60
N VAL A 115 -1.28 -3.44 7.66
CA VAL A 115 -2.46 -2.79 8.26
C VAL A 115 -3.18 -1.94 7.22
N ILE A 116 -2.43 -1.09 6.51
CA ILE A 116 -2.99 -0.23 5.45
C ILE A 116 -3.61 -1.09 4.35
N TYR A 117 -2.89 -2.09 3.84
CA TYR A 117 -3.40 -3.00 2.81
C TYR A 117 -4.74 -3.62 3.22
N ARG A 118 -4.82 -4.19 4.44
CA ARG A 118 -6.03 -4.85 4.95
C ARG A 118 -7.22 -3.91 5.08
N TRP A 119 -6.98 -2.61 5.27
CA TRP A 119 -8.04 -1.60 5.25
C TRP A 119 -8.61 -1.39 3.84
N TYR A 120 -7.74 -1.26 2.82
CA TYR A 120 -8.15 -0.94 1.45
C TYR A 120 -8.63 -2.15 0.64
N ALA A 121 -8.06 -3.33 0.87
CA ALA A 121 -8.31 -4.50 0.03
C ALA A 121 -9.80 -4.92 -0.04
N PRO A 122 -10.57 -5.00 1.08
CA PRO A 122 -11.99 -5.33 1.01
C PRO A 122 -12.83 -4.31 0.25
N GLN A 123 -12.47 -3.02 0.36
CA GLN A 123 -13.16 -1.93 -0.35
C GLN A 123 -12.92 -2.03 -1.86
N LEU A 124 -11.69 -2.33 -2.27
CA LEU A 124 -11.33 -2.52 -3.68
C LEU A 124 -11.98 -3.77 -4.28
N VAL A 125 -11.98 -4.88 -3.54
CA VAL A 125 -12.67 -6.11 -3.94
C VAL A 125 -14.16 -5.83 -4.20
N ALA A 126 -14.82 -5.10 -3.30
CA ALA A 126 -16.21 -4.72 -3.48
C ALA A 126 -16.42 -3.72 -4.63
N HIS A 127 -15.54 -2.72 -4.77
CA HIS A 127 -15.67 -1.67 -5.79
C HIS A 127 -15.50 -2.19 -7.21
N PHE A 128 -14.57 -3.13 -7.42
CA PHE A 128 -14.21 -3.67 -8.73
C PHE A 128 -14.80 -5.07 -9.00
N ASP A 129 -15.65 -5.60 -8.10
CA ASP A 129 -16.23 -6.95 -8.17
C ASP A 129 -15.17 -8.06 -8.39
N LEU A 130 -14.13 -8.03 -7.56
CA LEU A 130 -12.96 -8.93 -7.70
C LEU A 130 -13.02 -10.11 -6.74
N GLY A 131 -12.27 -11.18 -7.06
CA GLY A 131 -11.89 -12.20 -6.09
C GLY A 131 -10.73 -11.72 -5.20
N TYR A 132 -10.83 -11.93 -3.89
CA TYR A 132 -9.73 -11.65 -2.97
C TYR A 132 -8.58 -12.66 -3.14
N PRO A 133 -7.29 -12.23 -3.16
CA PRO A 133 -6.15 -13.12 -3.41
C PRO A 133 -5.75 -13.96 -2.19
N GLN A 134 -6.66 -14.78 -1.69
CA GLN A 134 -6.49 -15.57 -0.46
C GLN A 134 -5.28 -16.50 -0.52
N ALA A 135 -5.06 -17.16 -1.67
CA ALA A 135 -3.95 -18.11 -1.82
C ALA A 135 -2.58 -17.44 -1.67
N GLN A 136 -2.41 -16.22 -2.18
CA GLN A 136 -1.17 -15.45 -2.05
C GLN A 136 -0.99 -14.97 -0.61
N GLU A 137 -2.07 -14.51 0.04
CA GLU A 137 -2.04 -14.15 1.46
C GLU A 137 -1.60 -15.33 2.33
N ASP A 138 -2.24 -16.49 2.18
CA ASP A 138 -1.95 -17.68 2.98
C ASP A 138 -0.49 -18.12 2.82
N ALA A 139 0.01 -18.11 1.58
CA ALA A 139 1.40 -18.45 1.28
C ALA A 139 2.39 -17.44 1.90
N ALA A 140 2.06 -16.15 1.87
CA ALA A 140 2.88 -15.11 2.52
C ALA A 140 2.92 -15.30 4.03
N TRP A 141 1.76 -15.52 4.68
CA TRP A 141 1.69 -15.78 6.13
C TRP A 141 2.50 -16.99 6.55
N ALA A 142 2.43 -18.08 5.78
CA ALA A 142 3.21 -19.28 6.06
C ALA A 142 4.71 -18.98 6.08
N ARG A 143 5.21 -18.21 5.11
CA ARG A 143 6.63 -17.81 5.05
C ARG A 143 7.02 -16.86 6.18
N LEU A 144 6.21 -15.83 6.44
CA LEU A 144 6.50 -14.83 7.46
C LEU A 144 6.59 -15.46 8.85
N ARG A 145 5.64 -16.33 9.21
CA ARG A 145 5.64 -17.03 10.50
C ARG A 145 6.75 -18.05 10.64
N ALA A 146 7.20 -18.64 9.54
CA ALA A 146 8.30 -19.61 9.55
C ALA A 146 9.67 -18.93 9.69
N GLY A 147 9.86 -17.76 9.06
CA GLY A 147 11.18 -17.12 8.94
C GLY A 147 11.40 -15.88 9.81
N ILE A 148 10.37 -15.30 10.43
CA ILE A 148 10.50 -14.12 11.28
C ILE A 148 9.89 -14.41 12.65
N PHE A 149 10.75 -14.59 13.66
CA PHE A 149 10.33 -14.93 15.02
C PHE A 149 9.40 -13.90 15.65
N GLU A 150 9.65 -12.61 15.40
CA GLU A 150 8.88 -11.49 15.96
C GLU A 150 7.68 -11.07 15.10
N TRP A 151 7.33 -11.85 14.07
CA TRP A 151 6.19 -11.52 13.23
C TRP A 151 4.88 -11.61 14.02
N PRO A 152 3.97 -10.61 13.95
CA PRO A 152 2.73 -10.64 14.69
C PRO A 152 1.85 -11.84 14.33
N ALA A 153 1.23 -12.47 15.33
CA ALA A 153 0.33 -13.61 15.12
C ALA A 153 -0.92 -13.22 14.29
N ALA A 154 -1.38 -11.97 14.46
CA ALA A 154 -2.45 -11.37 13.68
C ALA A 154 -2.15 -9.88 13.45
N ILE A 155 -2.60 -9.36 12.32
CA ILE A 155 -2.57 -7.93 11.99
C ILE A 155 -4.01 -7.55 11.64
N THR A 156 -4.66 -6.76 12.48
CA THR A 156 -6.01 -6.27 12.25
C THR A 156 -5.97 -4.79 11.87
N SER A 157 -7.01 -4.32 11.18
CA SER A 157 -7.15 -2.92 10.78
C SER A 157 -7.74 -2.01 11.87
N ASP A 158 -7.96 -2.54 13.08
CA ASP A 158 -8.63 -1.82 14.19
C ASP A 158 -7.81 -0.65 14.76
N ASP A 159 -6.55 -0.50 14.34
CA ASP A 159 -5.59 0.45 14.93
C ASP A 159 -5.27 1.68 14.06
N THR A 160 -6.24 2.16 13.26
CA THR A 160 -6.10 3.44 12.53
C THR A 160 -7.06 4.49 13.10
N PRO A 161 -6.63 5.74 13.38
CA PRO A 161 -7.45 6.73 14.08
C PRO A 161 -8.72 7.07 13.31
N ARG A 162 -9.85 7.07 14.02
CA ARG A 162 -11.14 7.56 13.53
C ARG A 162 -11.00 9.03 13.09
N SER A 163 -11.71 9.34 12.01
CA SER A 163 -11.85 10.65 11.38
C SER A 163 -12.18 11.77 12.36
#